data_AF-A0A519RIS3-F1
#
_entry.id   AF-A0A519RIS3-F1
#
_cell.length_a   1.000
_cell.length_b   1.000
_cell.length_c   1.000
_cell.angle_alpha   90.00
_cell.angle_beta   90.00
_cell.angle_gamma   90.00
#
_symmetry.space_group_name_H-M   'P 1'
#
loop_
_entity.id
_entity.type
_entity.pdbx_description
1 polymer ?
#
loop_
_entity_poly.entity_id
_entity_poly.type
_entity_poly.pdbx_seq_one_letter_code
_entity_poly.pdbx_strand_id
1 'polypeptide(L)'
;MNLNVVRRTGVAVAFLLTLGSAAQAQVGPGTQWTKDGYGYFRVQQEEIVELDARQAAGKPRTVLSKQQLTPQGQTEPLHVRRFALSDDGKLALLNTNTKKVWRYDTRGD
;
A
#
# COMPACT_ATOMS: atom_id res chain seq x y z
N MET A 1 52.40 -10.02 8.35
CA MET A 1 51.00 -9.70 7.96
C MET A 1 50.80 -8.18 8.10
N ASN A 2 50.43 -7.48 7.04
CA ASN A 2 50.46 -6.01 7.00
C ASN A 2 49.19 -5.41 7.63
N LEU A 3 49.31 -4.85 8.83
CA LEU A 3 48.19 -4.36 9.66
C LEU A 3 47.27 -3.37 8.91
N ASN A 4 47.84 -2.60 7.99
CA ASN A 4 47.11 -1.61 7.21
C ASN A 4 46.15 -2.23 6.17
N VAL A 5 46.48 -3.42 5.66
CA VAL A 5 45.63 -4.15 4.71
C VAL A 5 44.42 -4.72 5.46
N VAL A 6 44.66 -5.39 6.60
CA VAL A 6 43.60 -5.98 7.45
C VAL A 6 42.59 -4.93 7.89
N ARG A 7 43.06 -3.75 8.29
CA ARG A 7 42.22 -2.62 8.72
C ARG A 7 41.38 -2.04 7.57
N ARG A 8 41.92 -1.97 6.34
CA ARG A 8 41.18 -1.48 5.15
C ARG A 8 40.12 -2.48 4.69
N THR A 9 40.43 -3.78 4.66
CA THR A 9 39.43 -4.82 4.35
C THR A 9 38.35 -4.92 5.43
N GLY A 10 38.70 -4.76 6.71
CA GLY A 10 37.72 -4.77 7.80
C GLY A 10 36.70 -3.63 7.68
N VAL A 11 37.14 -2.42 7.30
CA VAL A 11 36.25 -1.27 7.08
C VAL A 11 35.35 -1.48 5.84
N ALA A 12 35.88 -2.04 4.75
CA ALA A 12 35.10 -2.33 3.55
C ALA A 12 34.00 -3.39 3.79
N VAL A 13 34.30 -4.44 4.56
CA VAL A 13 33.32 -5.47 4.95
C VAL A 13 32.25 -4.89 5.88
N ALA A 14 32.64 -4.04 6.84
CA ALA A 14 31.69 -3.35 7.72
C ALA A 14 30.75 -2.40 6.95
N PHE A 15 31.24 -1.73 5.90
CA PHE A 15 30.42 -0.88 5.03
C PHE A 15 29.46 -1.70 4.14
N LEU A 16 29.85 -2.89 3.69
CA LEU A 16 28.95 -3.78 2.92
C LEU A 16 27.81 -4.34 3.77
N LEU A 17 28.05 -4.60 5.06
CA LEU A 17 27.04 -5.18 5.97
C LEU A 17 25.94 -4.19 6.38
N THR A 18 26.16 -2.88 6.27
CA THR A 18 25.17 -1.85 6.63
C THR A 18 24.28 -1.43 5.46
N LEU A 19 24.64 -1.73 4.23
CA LEU A 19 23.88 -1.35 3.02
C LEU A 19 22.73 -2.32 2.67
N GLY A 20 22.65 -3.49 3.34
CA GLY A 20 21.76 -4.58 2.94
C GLY A 20 20.37 -4.64 3.61
N SER A 21 20.08 -3.81 4.61
CA SER A 21 18.92 -4.03 5.48
C SER A 21 17.81 -3.00 5.29
N ALA A 22 17.25 -2.91 4.09
CA ALA A 22 15.92 -2.32 3.92
C ALA A 22 14.86 -3.33 4.39
N ALA A 23 14.68 -3.46 5.70
CA ALA A 23 13.59 -4.23 6.27
C ALA A 23 12.26 -3.52 5.97
N GLN A 24 11.61 -3.87 4.85
CA GLN A 24 10.27 -3.43 4.50
C GLN A 24 9.25 -4.20 5.34
N ALA A 25 9.09 -3.81 6.61
CA ALA A 25 8.17 -4.44 7.57
C ALA A 25 6.78 -3.78 7.62
N GLN A 26 6.41 -3.01 6.60
CA GLN A 26 5.15 -2.24 6.61
C GLN A 26 4.03 -3.05 5.97
N VAL A 27 2.91 -3.21 6.68
CA VAL A 27 1.75 -3.98 6.18
C VAL A 27 0.98 -3.15 5.15
N GLY A 28 1.05 -3.57 3.89
CA GLY A 28 0.28 -3.00 2.78
C GLY A 28 0.76 -1.63 2.32
N PRO A 29 0.29 -1.15 1.16
CA PRO A 29 0.54 0.23 0.76
C PRO A 29 -0.13 1.16 1.78
N GLY A 30 0.59 2.20 2.21
CA GLY A 30 0.00 3.30 2.98
C GLY A 30 -0.98 4.11 2.14
N THR A 31 -1.05 5.42 2.37
CA THR A 31 -1.82 6.31 1.47
C THR A 31 -1.30 6.18 0.04
N GLN A 32 -2.17 5.77 -0.89
CA GLN A 32 -1.84 5.66 -2.31
C GLN A 32 -2.14 6.99 -3.00
N TRP A 33 -1.12 7.61 -3.57
CA TRP A 33 -1.21 8.89 -4.26
C TRP A 33 -1.41 8.71 -5.75
N THR A 34 -2.09 9.66 -6.38
CA THR A 34 -2.08 9.79 -7.84
C THR A 34 -0.66 10.09 -8.33
N LYS A 35 -0.35 9.76 -9.59
CA LYS A 35 0.99 9.95 -10.16
C LYS A 35 1.44 11.42 -10.17
N ASP A 36 0.49 12.34 -10.31
CA ASP A 36 0.74 13.79 -10.26
C ASP A 36 0.86 14.33 -8.83
N GLY A 37 0.58 13.51 -7.81
CA GLY A 37 0.64 13.88 -6.39
C GLY A 37 -0.49 14.80 -5.92
N TYR A 38 -1.45 15.14 -6.78
CA TYR A 38 -2.54 16.06 -6.43
C TYR A 38 -3.68 15.38 -5.67
N GLY A 39 -3.78 14.06 -5.73
CA GLY A 39 -4.84 13.32 -5.07
C GLY A 39 -4.35 12.03 -4.43
N TYR A 40 -5.25 11.41 -3.68
CA TYR A 40 -5.03 10.12 -3.06
C TYR A 40 -6.29 9.28 -3.07
N PHE A 41 -6.10 7.97 -3.05
CA PHE A 41 -7.20 7.01 -3.08
C PHE A 41 -7.55 6.53 -1.68
N ARG A 42 -8.83 6.29 -1.44
CA ARG A 42 -9.32 5.67 -0.19
C ARG A 42 -10.61 4.89 -0.43
N VAL A 43 -10.93 4.01 0.52
CA VAL A 43 -12.28 3.47 0.65
C VAL A 43 -13.16 4.51 1.35
N GLN A 44 -14.32 4.82 0.78
CA GLN A 44 -15.33 5.71 1.36
C GLN A 44 -16.72 5.26 0.90
N GLN A 45 -17.65 5.08 1.84
CA GLN A 45 -19.05 4.72 1.54
C GLN A 45 -19.19 3.48 0.63
N GLU A 46 -18.38 2.45 0.89
CA GLU A 46 -18.34 1.20 0.10
C GLU A 46 -17.92 1.37 -1.36
N GLU A 47 -17.22 2.47 -1.65
CA GLU A 47 -16.58 2.75 -2.93
C GLU A 47 -15.08 2.95 -2.73
N ILE A 48 -14.31 2.83 -3.82
CA ILE A 48 -12.95 3.37 -3.88
C ILE A 48 -13.03 4.69 -4.63
N VAL A 49 -12.59 5.76 -3.96
CA VAL A 49 -12.64 7.13 -4.48
C VAL A 49 -11.26 7.75 -4.49
N GLU A 50 -11.06 8.69 -5.40
CA GLU A 50 -9.96 9.64 -5.41
C GLU A 50 -10.42 10.96 -4.76
N LEU A 51 -9.58 11.51 -3.89
CA LEU A 51 -9.75 12.82 -3.28
C LEU A 51 -8.63 13.76 -3.74
N ASP A 52 -8.99 14.98 -4.12
CA ASP A 52 -8.01 16.03 -4.41
C ASP A 52 -7.48 16.62 -3.09
N ALA A 53 -6.18 16.46 -2.84
CA ALA A 53 -5.51 16.92 -1.63
C ALA A 53 -5.37 18.45 -1.56
N ARG A 54 -5.55 19.16 -2.69
CA ARG A 54 -5.50 20.63 -2.75
C ARG A 54 -6.82 21.26 -2.30
N GLN A 55 -7.87 20.47 -2.15
CA GLN A 55 -9.21 20.93 -1.77
C GLN A 55 -9.64 20.33 -0.44
N ALA A 56 -9.87 21.18 0.56
CA ALA A 56 -10.30 20.73 1.90
C ALA A 56 -11.67 20.02 1.90
N ALA A 57 -12.55 20.37 0.96
CA ALA A 57 -13.91 19.82 0.84
C ALA A 57 -14.27 19.46 -0.62
N GLY A 58 -13.29 19.00 -1.40
CA GLY A 58 -13.51 18.55 -2.77
C GLY A 58 -14.48 17.36 -2.82
N LYS A 59 -15.33 17.31 -3.86
CA LYS A 59 -16.19 16.15 -4.10
C LYS A 59 -15.32 14.95 -4.49
N PRO A 60 -15.47 13.78 -3.84
CA PRO A 60 -14.74 12.59 -4.22
C PRO A 60 -15.05 12.16 -5.66
N ARG A 61 -14.05 11.70 -6.39
CA ARG A 61 -14.21 11.09 -7.71
C ARG A 61 -14.24 9.57 -7.55
N THR A 62 -15.36 8.94 -7.87
CA THR A 62 -15.47 7.47 -7.80
C THR A 62 -14.54 6.81 -8.82
N VAL A 63 -13.73 5.86 -8.35
CA VAL A 63 -12.79 5.04 -9.15
C VAL A 63 -13.33 3.63 -9.31
N LEU A 64 -13.85 3.04 -8.23
CA LEU A 64 -14.63 1.80 -8.26
C LEU A 64 -15.92 2.02 -7.48
N SER A 65 -17.05 1.88 -8.17
CA SER A 65 -18.36 2.09 -7.56
C SER A 65 -18.79 0.92 -6.69
N LYS A 66 -19.78 1.17 -5.84
CA LYS A 66 -20.42 0.12 -5.03
C LYS A 66 -20.91 -1.05 -5.89
N GLN A 67 -21.51 -0.77 -7.05
CA GLN A 67 -22.01 -1.80 -7.96
C GLN A 67 -20.88 -2.65 -8.56
N GLN A 68 -19.74 -2.03 -8.90
CA GLN A 68 -18.57 -2.77 -9.39
C GLN A 68 -17.92 -3.63 -8.31
N LEU A 69 -18.08 -3.23 -7.04
CA LEU A 69 -17.63 -3.99 -5.89
C LEU A 69 -18.64 -5.05 -5.42
N THR A 70 -19.82 -5.15 -6.04
CA THR A 70 -20.81 -6.20 -5.75
C THR A 70 -20.61 -7.38 -6.71
N PRO A 71 -20.18 -8.56 -6.20
CA PRO A 71 -20.03 -9.74 -7.04
C PRO A 71 -21.35 -10.20 -7.63
N GLN A 72 -21.29 -10.87 -8.78
CA GLN A 72 -22.48 -11.42 -9.42
C GLN A 72 -23.20 -12.40 -8.49
N GLY A 73 -24.52 -12.24 -8.37
CA GLY A 73 -25.36 -13.07 -7.50
C GLY A 73 -25.39 -12.63 -6.03
N GLN A 74 -24.62 -11.61 -5.65
CA GLN A 74 -24.68 -11.01 -4.32
C GLN A 74 -25.48 -9.70 -4.34
N THR A 75 -26.02 -9.33 -3.18
CA THR A 75 -26.75 -8.05 -2.98
C THR A 75 -25.88 -6.99 -2.30
N GLU A 76 -24.81 -7.40 -1.62
CA GLU A 76 -23.93 -6.51 -0.87
C GLU A 76 -22.57 -6.35 -1.57
N PRO A 77 -21.97 -5.14 -1.55
CA PRO A 77 -20.62 -4.94 -2.04
C PRO A 77 -19.61 -5.67 -1.15
N LEU A 78 -18.45 -5.98 -1.72
CA LEU A 78 -17.30 -6.44 -0.97
C LEU A 78 -16.90 -5.38 0.08
N HIS A 79 -16.80 -5.79 1.34
CA HIS A 79 -16.26 -4.94 2.39
C HIS A 79 -14.73 -4.82 2.24
N VAL A 80 -14.28 -3.87 1.41
CA VAL A 80 -12.86 -3.63 1.14
C VAL A 80 -12.15 -3.08 2.39
N ARG A 81 -11.17 -3.83 2.90
CA ARG A 81 -10.33 -3.44 4.06
C ARG A 81 -9.09 -2.70 3.61
N ARG A 82 -8.45 -3.20 2.55
CA ARG A 82 -7.32 -2.57 1.86
C ARG A 82 -7.41 -2.87 0.38
N PHE A 83 -6.74 -2.06 -0.43
CA PHE A 83 -6.59 -2.32 -1.85
C PHE A 83 -5.21 -1.88 -2.32
N ALA A 84 -4.80 -2.34 -3.49
CA ALA A 84 -3.65 -1.82 -4.21
C ALA A 84 -4.04 -1.63 -5.67
N LEU A 85 -3.67 -0.49 -6.25
CA LEU A 85 -3.80 -0.27 -7.69
C LEU A 85 -2.51 -0.68 -8.39
N SER A 86 -2.65 -1.27 -9.57
CA SER A 86 -1.55 -1.43 -10.52
C SER A 86 -1.00 -0.08 -10.95
N ASP A 87 0.24 -0.05 -11.42
CA ASP A 87 0.92 1.18 -11.82
C ASP A 87 0.14 1.95 -12.90
N ASP A 88 -0.55 1.26 -13.82
CA ASP A 88 -1.37 1.90 -14.86
C ASP A 88 -2.82 2.16 -14.42
N GLY A 89 -3.19 1.76 -13.19
CA GLY A 89 -4.50 1.95 -12.59
C GLY A 89 -5.60 1.06 -13.16
N LYS A 90 -5.30 0.11 -14.06
CA LYS A 90 -6.33 -0.73 -14.71
C LYS A 90 -6.74 -1.93 -13.88
N LEU A 91 -5.85 -2.42 -13.04
CA LEU A 91 -6.11 -3.52 -12.11
C LEU A 91 -6.13 -3.01 -10.67
N ALA A 92 -7.03 -3.59 -9.88
CA ALA A 92 -7.10 -3.40 -8.44
C ALA A 92 -7.02 -4.76 -7.73
N LEU A 93 -6.11 -4.88 -6.77
CA LEU A 93 -6.11 -5.99 -5.81
C LEU A 93 -6.95 -5.57 -4.61
N LEU A 94 -7.98 -6.34 -4.27
CA LEU A 94 -8.88 -6.07 -3.16
C LEU A 94 -8.64 -7.06 -2.02
N ASN A 95 -8.37 -6.57 -0.81
CA ASN A 95 -8.32 -7.38 0.39
C ASN A 95 -9.62 -7.20 1.18
N THR A 96 -10.35 -8.30 1.34
CA THR A 96 -11.63 -8.39 2.04
C THR A 96 -11.55 -9.48 3.10
N ASN A 97 -12.54 -9.56 4.00
CA ASN A 97 -12.67 -10.61 5.03
C ASN A 97 -11.43 -10.85 5.91
N THR A 98 -10.56 -9.85 6.03
CA THR A 98 -9.31 -9.97 6.79
C THR A 98 -9.57 -9.94 8.29
N LYS A 99 -8.76 -10.68 9.06
CA LYS A 99 -8.79 -10.70 10.53
C LYS A 99 -7.59 -9.93 11.10
N LYS A 100 -7.86 -9.11 12.13
CA LYS A 100 -6.85 -8.34 12.86
C LYS A 100 -5.90 -9.25 13.63
N VAL A 101 -4.61 -9.08 13.39
CA VAL A 101 -3.53 -9.64 14.21
C VAL A 101 -2.74 -8.48 14.78
N TRP A 102 -2.82 -8.31 16.09
CA TRP A 102 -2.27 -7.16 16.81
C TRP A 102 -2.75 -5.81 16.27
N ARG A 103 -1.97 -5.13 15.41
CA ARG A 103 -2.29 -3.77 14.90
C ARG A 103 -2.99 -3.78 13.54
N TYR A 104 -2.79 -4.83 12.74
CA TYR A 104 -3.15 -4.83 11.32
C TYR A 104 -3.95 -6.08 10.94
N ASP A 105 -4.84 -5.95 9.94
CA ASP A 105 -5.58 -7.08 9.40
C ASP A 105 -4.75 -7.92 8.42
N THR A 106 -3.80 -8.71 8.93
CA THR A 106 -2.81 -9.44 8.12
C THR A 106 -3.18 -10.89 7.82
N ARG A 107 -4.21 -11.44 8.47
CA ARG A 107 -4.65 -12.82 8.27
C ARG A 107 -5.93 -12.87 7.42
N GLY A 108 -6.04 -13.87 6.55
CA GLY A 108 -7.32 -14.26 5.95
C GLY A 108 -8.25 -14.92 6.97
N ASP A 109 -9.43 -15.33 6.52
CA ASP A 109 -10.39 -16.08 7.32
C ASP A 109 -9.92 -17.51 7.66
#